data_AF-A0A7X3V4F7-F1
#
_entry.id   AF-A0A7X3V4F7-F1
#
_cell.length_a   1.000
_cell.length_b   1.000
_cell.length_c   1.000
_cell.angle_alpha   90.00
_cell.angle_beta   90.00
_cell.angle_gamma   90.00
#
_symmetry.space_group_name_H-M   'P 1'
#
loop_
_entity.id
_entity.type
_entity.pdbx_description
1 polymer ?
#
loop_
_entity_poly.entity_id
_entity_poly.type
_entity_poly.pdbx_seq_one_letter_code
_entity_poly.pdbx_strand_id
1 'polypeptide(L)'
;MERLSLEQLARLVDERPTSEERAILDANPALRRELDALRAQKGALRDLPSMLPPPDSWPELEEKLMAEGLIRGPRRDPAFWRKWMRMAAGLVLFIGGTAFGWAAGGAPAAAPNGLSAGSEAAETQAVSFASLEEAMLAVQEAEQEWSAAFGEFRRLLGAQSERELPGDPAVRLAAIDALLAASRAAVQESPADQFFNGLVVSTLAERQQTLRQISRANWH
;
A
#
# COMPACT_ATOMS: atom_id res chain seq x y z
N MET A 1 42.43 -30.00 11.66
CA MET A 1 41.98 -28.60 11.55
C MET A 1 40.70 -28.47 12.35
N GLU A 2 40.83 -28.23 13.65
CA GLU A 2 39.66 -28.03 14.51
C GLU A 2 38.97 -26.73 14.11
N ARG A 3 37.67 -26.82 13.87
CA ARG A 3 36.82 -25.68 13.49
C ARG A 3 35.75 -25.57 14.56
N LEU A 4 35.60 -24.38 15.13
CA LEU A 4 34.42 -24.05 15.91
C LEU A 4 33.23 -24.02 14.94
N SER A 5 32.08 -24.53 15.37
CA SER A 5 30.86 -24.41 14.59
C SER A 5 30.41 -22.95 14.53
N LEU A 6 29.60 -22.60 13.53
CA LEU A 6 29.01 -21.27 13.42
C LEU A 6 28.22 -20.89 14.69
N GLU A 7 27.52 -21.86 15.28
CA GLU A 7 26.75 -21.69 16.51
C GLU A 7 27.64 -21.40 17.72
N GLN A 8 28.78 -22.09 17.85
CA GLN A 8 29.78 -21.81 18.90
C GLN A 8 30.37 -20.41 18.71
N LEU A 9 30.67 -20.04 17.47
CA LEU A 9 31.24 -18.73 17.16
C LEU A 9 30.24 -17.60 17.43
N ALA A 10 28.95 -17.80 17.13
CA ALA A 10 27.87 -16.88 17.47
C ALA A 10 27.70 -16.74 18.99
N ARG A 11 27.74 -17.84 19.75
CA ARG A 11 27.69 -17.81 21.22
C ARG A 11 28.86 -17.00 21.80
N LEU A 12 30.06 -17.15 21.25
CA LEU A 12 31.27 -16.45 21.71
C LEU A 12 31.26 -14.94 21.44
N VAL A 13 30.33 -14.42 20.62
CA VAL A 13 30.14 -12.98 20.47
C VAL A 13 29.68 -12.38 21.81
N ASP A 14 28.88 -13.13 22.57
CA ASP A 14 28.22 -12.67 23.79
C ASP A 14 28.85 -13.22 25.07
N GLU A 15 29.44 -14.41 24.99
CA GLU A 15 30.01 -15.13 26.11
C GLU A 15 31.55 -15.18 26.10
N ARG A 16 32.14 -15.53 27.25
CA ARG A 16 33.59 -15.75 27.36
C ARG A 16 33.94 -17.16 26.88
N PRO A 17 35.02 -17.33 26.09
CA PRO A 17 35.45 -18.65 25.65
C PRO A 17 35.92 -19.50 26.83
N THR A 18 35.60 -20.79 26.74
CA THR A 18 36.20 -21.83 27.59
C THR A 18 37.70 -22.01 27.29
N SER A 19 38.43 -22.72 28.15
CA SER A 19 39.87 -22.93 27.98
C SER A 19 40.22 -23.65 26.67
N GLU A 20 39.39 -24.59 26.23
CA GLU A 20 39.58 -25.34 24.98
C GLU A 20 39.29 -24.46 23.75
N GLU A 21 38.20 -23.70 23.75
CA GLU A 21 37.88 -22.76 22.67
C GLU A 21 38.92 -21.66 22.53
N ARG A 22 39.51 -21.20 23.66
CA ARG A 22 40.62 -20.24 23.64
C ARG A 22 41.86 -20.84 22.96
N ALA A 23 42.20 -22.10 23.23
CA ALA A 23 43.31 -22.78 22.57
C ALA A 23 43.08 -22.87 21.05
N ILE A 24 41.85 -23.14 20.60
CA ILE A 24 41.48 -23.18 19.18
C ILE A 24 41.59 -21.80 18.53
N LEU A 25 41.14 -20.73 19.22
CA LEU A 25 41.25 -19.35 18.74
C LEU A 25 42.70 -18.85 18.68
N ASP A 26 43.55 -19.27 19.60
CA ASP A 26 44.98 -18.94 19.60
C ASP A 26 45.74 -19.72 18.51
N ALA A 27 45.31 -20.95 18.22
CA ALA A 27 45.85 -21.75 17.12
C ALA A 27 45.39 -21.26 15.73
N ASN A 28 44.27 -20.53 15.63
CA ASN A 28 43.69 -20.11 14.35
C ASN A 28 43.35 -18.59 14.30
N PRO A 29 44.25 -17.76 13.74
CA PRO A 29 44.06 -16.31 13.68
C PRO A 29 42.98 -15.86 12.69
N ALA A 30 42.47 -16.74 11.81
CA ALA A 30 41.35 -16.42 10.93
C ALA A 30 40.02 -16.42 11.71
N LEU A 31 39.79 -17.44 12.55
CA LEU A 31 38.61 -17.51 13.41
C LEU A 31 38.55 -16.36 14.41
N ARG A 32 39.72 -15.95 14.94
CA ARG A 32 39.80 -14.78 15.82
C ARG A 32 39.37 -13.49 15.13
N ARG A 33 39.84 -13.26 13.89
CA ARG A 33 39.44 -12.09 13.09
C ARG A 33 37.95 -12.08 12.78
N GLU A 34 37.36 -13.24 12.50
CA GLU A 34 35.92 -13.37 12.26
C GLU A 34 35.09 -13.06 13.51
N LEU A 35 35.49 -13.58 14.67
CA LEU A 35 34.86 -13.27 15.95
C LEU A 35 34.96 -11.78 16.30
N ASP A 36 36.12 -11.17 16.09
CA ASP A 36 36.32 -9.74 16.32
C ASP A 36 35.46 -8.88 15.38
N ALA A 37 35.31 -9.30 14.12
CA ALA A 37 34.43 -8.62 13.16
C ALA A 37 32.94 -8.68 13.58
N LEU A 38 32.47 -9.83 14.09
CA LEU A 38 31.10 -9.96 14.58
C LEU A 38 30.86 -9.12 15.84
N ARG A 39 31.83 -9.06 16.76
CA ARG A 39 31.75 -8.19 17.94
C ARG A 39 31.72 -6.71 17.57
N ALA A 40 32.51 -6.31 16.56
CA ALA A 40 32.49 -4.94 16.04
C ALA A 40 31.13 -4.58 15.42
N GLN A 41 30.52 -5.49 14.64
CA GLN A 41 29.17 -5.30 14.09
C GLN A 41 28.11 -5.17 15.19
N LYS A 42 28.16 -6.03 16.22
CA LYS A 42 27.27 -5.91 17.38
C LYS A 42 27.43 -4.57 18.11
N GLY A 43 28.67 -4.10 18.26
CA GLY A 43 28.96 -2.77 18.81
C GLY A 43 28.32 -1.64 18.01
N ALA A 44 28.49 -1.67 16.69
CA ALA A 44 27.88 -0.68 15.79
C ALA A 44 26.34 -0.68 15.86
N LEU A 45 25.72 -1.85 16.02
CA LEU A 45 24.27 -1.96 16.21
C LEU A 45 23.80 -1.37 17.56
N ARG A 46 24.61 -1.50 18.61
CA ARG A 46 24.30 -0.94 19.94
C ARG A 46 24.34 0.60 19.93
N ASP A 47 25.22 1.17 19.14
CA ASP A 47 25.42 2.62 19.06
C ASP A 47 24.41 3.30 18.10
N LEU A 48 23.49 2.54 17.50
CA LEU A 48 22.37 3.10 16.76
C LEU A 48 21.45 3.90 17.70
N PRO A 49 20.93 5.07 17.26
CA PRO A 49 19.99 5.86 18.05
C PRO A 49 18.76 5.03 18.39
N SER A 50 18.26 5.17 19.64
CA SER A 50 17.09 4.43 20.10
C SER A 50 15.90 4.73 19.18
N MET A 51 15.44 3.72 18.45
CA MET A 51 14.24 3.83 17.63
C MET A 51 12.95 3.85 18.47
N LEU A 52 13.04 3.54 19.77
CA LEU A 52 11.91 3.65 20.68
C LEU A 52 11.80 5.09 21.23
N PRO A 53 10.59 5.66 21.24
CA PRO A 53 10.36 6.97 21.82
C PRO A 53 10.63 6.94 23.34
N PRO A 54 11.12 8.06 23.94
CA PRO A 54 11.39 8.14 25.38
C PRO A 54 10.18 7.73 26.22
N PRO A 55 10.36 7.09 27.39
CA PRO A 55 9.26 6.55 28.19
C PRO A 55 8.21 7.61 28.58
N ASP A 56 8.63 8.87 28.74
CA ASP A 56 7.75 9.98 29.10
C ASP A 56 6.85 10.47 27.95
N SER A 57 7.12 10.05 26.71
CA SER A 57 6.32 10.41 25.51
C SER A 57 5.20 9.41 25.21
N TRP A 58 5.08 8.34 26.01
CA TRP A 58 4.03 7.34 25.86
C TRP A 58 2.61 7.92 25.99
N PRO A 59 2.30 8.82 26.95
CA PRO A 59 0.97 9.41 27.06
C PRO A 59 0.60 10.31 25.87
N GLU A 60 1.57 11.07 25.33
CA GLU A 60 1.36 11.88 24.11
C GLU A 60 1.15 11.00 22.87
N LEU A 61 1.87 9.88 22.80
CA LEU A 61 1.66 8.86 21.77
C LEU A 61 0.29 8.20 21.93
N GLU A 62 -0.12 7.84 23.13
CA GLU A 62 -1.43 7.25 23.39
C GLU A 62 -2.56 8.22 23.02
N GLU A 63 -2.43 9.50 23.36
CA GLU A 63 -3.38 10.54 22.98
C GLU A 63 -3.42 10.74 21.45
N LYS A 64 -2.26 10.76 20.78
CA LYS A 64 -2.20 10.78 19.32
C LYS A 64 -2.80 9.52 18.70
N LEU A 65 -2.51 8.35 19.22
CA LEU A 65 -3.01 7.06 18.73
C LEU A 65 -4.53 6.91 18.99
N MET A 66 -5.06 7.51 20.06
CA MET A 66 -6.51 7.63 20.28
C MET A 66 -7.15 8.65 19.33
N ALA A 67 -6.50 9.79 19.11
CA ALA A 67 -6.95 10.79 18.14
C ALA A 67 -6.97 10.22 16.71
N GLU A 68 -5.98 9.39 16.39
CA GLU A 68 -5.81 8.62 15.15
C GLU A 68 -6.66 7.34 15.13
N GLY A 69 -7.33 6.99 16.24
CA GLY A 69 -8.27 5.85 16.32
C GLY A 69 -7.62 4.47 16.25
N LEU A 70 -6.29 4.38 16.30
CA LEU A 70 -5.51 3.15 16.40
C LEU A 70 -5.77 2.40 17.71
N ILE A 71 -6.19 3.15 18.74
CA ILE A 71 -6.66 2.63 20.02
C ILE A 71 -8.11 3.06 20.21
N ARG A 72 -8.95 2.16 20.69
CA ARG A 72 -10.41 2.35 20.73
C ARG A 72 -10.80 3.41 21.77
N GLY A 73 -10.96 4.66 21.32
CA GLY A 73 -11.66 5.73 22.04
C GLY A 73 -13.19 5.58 21.97
N PRO A 74 -13.96 6.39 22.73
CA PRO A 74 -15.42 6.32 22.74
C PRO A 74 -15.99 6.52 21.32
N ARG A 75 -16.88 5.61 20.90
CA ARG A 75 -17.43 5.48 19.54
C ARG A 75 -17.88 6.84 18.95
N ARG A 76 -17.36 7.19 17.76
CA ARG A 76 -17.75 8.38 16.98
C ARG A 76 -19.17 8.25 16.40
N ASP A 77 -19.90 9.37 16.38
CA ASP A 77 -21.33 9.45 16.10
C ASP A 77 -21.73 9.13 14.63
N PRO A 78 -22.79 8.31 14.41
CA PRO A 78 -23.27 7.91 13.08
C PRO A 78 -23.88 9.06 12.25
N ALA A 79 -24.03 10.25 12.83
CA ALA A 79 -24.57 11.42 12.15
C ALA A 79 -23.62 12.02 11.10
N PHE A 80 -22.30 11.85 11.27
CA PHE A 80 -21.30 12.36 10.32
C PHE A 80 -21.33 11.59 8.99
N TRP A 81 -21.46 10.26 9.06
CA TRP A 81 -21.49 9.37 7.90
C TRP A 81 -22.69 9.65 6.97
N ARG A 82 -23.86 9.98 7.54
CA ARG A 82 -25.07 10.39 6.79
C ARG A 82 -24.91 11.72 6.03
N LYS A 83 -24.09 12.65 6.54
CA LYS A 83 -23.83 13.92 5.85
C LYS A 83 -22.89 13.72 4.66
N TRP A 84 -21.94 12.80 4.78
CA TRP A 84 -20.98 12.49 3.73
C TRP A 84 -21.62 11.81 2.52
N MET A 85 -22.54 10.86 2.73
CA MET A 85 -23.32 10.27 1.63
C MET A 85 -24.16 11.28 0.84
N ARG A 86 -24.65 12.35 1.49
CA ARG A 86 -25.42 13.41 0.81
C ARG A 86 -24.54 14.26 -0.11
N MET A 87 -23.28 14.48 0.26
CA MET A 87 -22.31 15.20 -0.58
C MET A 87 -21.88 14.35 -1.78
N ALA A 88 -21.64 13.05 -1.55
CA ALA A 88 -21.32 12.10 -2.62
C ALA A 88 -22.45 12.00 -3.67
N ALA A 89 -23.71 11.92 -3.21
CA ALA A 89 -24.88 11.94 -4.11
C ALA A 89 -24.97 13.24 -4.93
N GLY A 90 -24.62 14.39 -4.33
CA GLY A 90 -24.58 15.67 -5.04
C GLY A 90 -23.51 15.73 -6.14
N LEU A 91 -22.32 15.16 -5.88
CA LEU A 91 -21.23 15.12 -6.85
C LEU A 91 -21.56 14.23 -8.06
N VAL A 92 -22.20 13.07 -7.81
CA VAL A 92 -22.67 12.16 -8.87
C VAL A 92 -23.75 12.81 -9.74
N LEU A 93 -24.71 13.52 -9.13
CA LEU A 93 -25.74 14.26 -9.86
C LEU A 93 -25.16 15.44 -10.67
N PHE A 94 -24.13 16.10 -10.17
CA PHE A 94 -23.48 17.20 -10.87
C PHE A 94 -22.73 16.72 -12.12
N ILE A 95 -21.96 15.64 -11.99
CA ILE A 95 -21.22 15.04 -13.11
C ILE A 95 -22.19 14.40 -14.14
N GLY A 96 -23.26 13.74 -13.66
CA GLY A 96 -24.29 13.18 -14.52
C GLY A 96 -25.14 14.23 -15.24
N GLY A 97 -25.38 15.39 -14.62
CA GLY A 97 -26.20 16.46 -15.19
C GLY A 97 -25.52 17.25 -16.32
N THR A 98 -24.19 17.34 -16.33
CA THR A 98 -23.47 18.15 -17.33
C THR A 98 -23.43 17.53 -18.73
N ALA A 99 -23.67 16.22 -18.89
CA ALA A 99 -23.66 15.57 -20.20
C ALA A 99 -24.99 15.70 -20.97
N PHE A 100 -26.10 16.06 -20.32
CA PHE A 100 -27.44 16.05 -20.94
C PHE A 100 -27.95 17.43 -21.41
N GLY A 101 -27.24 18.53 -21.07
CA GLY A 101 -27.71 19.90 -21.30
C GLY A 101 -27.46 20.48 -22.70
N TRP A 102 -26.69 19.81 -23.57
CA TRP A 102 -26.23 20.39 -24.85
C TRP A 102 -26.97 19.90 -26.10
N ALA A 103 -28.04 19.10 -25.95
CA ALA A 103 -28.81 18.55 -27.08
C ALA A 103 -30.27 19.02 -27.15
N ALA A 104 -30.71 19.94 -26.29
CA ALA A 104 -32.12 20.35 -26.17
C ALA A 104 -32.42 21.77 -26.68
N GLY A 105 -31.68 22.24 -27.69
CA GLY A 105 -31.89 23.54 -28.33
C GLY A 105 -32.09 23.43 -29.85
N GLY A 106 -33.21 22.85 -30.30
CA GLY A 106 -33.49 22.79 -31.75
C GLY A 106 -34.71 21.98 -32.19
N ALA A 107 -35.91 22.53 -31.96
CA ALA A 107 -37.18 22.34 -32.71
C ALA A 107 -37.85 20.94 -32.82
N PRO A 108 -39.19 20.89 -32.97
CA PRO A 108 -40.01 19.71 -32.69
C PRO A 108 -40.42 18.91 -33.95
N ALA A 109 -41.03 17.74 -33.69
CA ALA A 109 -41.81 16.87 -34.59
C ALA A 109 -41.07 15.69 -35.22
N ALA A 110 -41.24 14.51 -34.62
CA ALA A 110 -41.88 13.33 -35.23
C ALA A 110 -41.64 12.10 -34.35
N ALA A 111 -42.70 11.56 -33.74
CA ALA A 111 -42.75 10.12 -33.47
C ALA A 111 -43.27 9.45 -34.75
N PRO A 112 -42.66 8.34 -35.19
CA PRO A 112 -43.25 7.07 -34.81
C PRO A 112 -42.24 5.93 -34.56
N ASN A 113 -42.57 5.13 -33.55
CA ASN A 113 -42.32 3.69 -33.36
C ASN A 113 -41.04 3.03 -33.87
N GLY A 114 -40.35 2.41 -32.92
CA GLY A 114 -39.71 1.11 -33.14
C GLY A 114 -38.22 1.11 -32.85
N LEU A 115 -37.85 1.17 -31.57
CA LEU A 115 -36.64 0.55 -31.02
C LEU A 115 -36.90 0.32 -29.53
N SER A 116 -37.43 -0.87 -29.24
CA SER A 116 -37.18 -1.51 -27.95
C SER A 116 -35.68 -1.78 -27.91
N ALA A 117 -34.94 -0.92 -27.22
CA ALA A 117 -33.56 -1.16 -26.81
C ALA A 117 -33.54 -0.93 -25.31
N GLY A 118 -33.16 -1.99 -24.60
CA GLY A 118 -33.42 -2.22 -23.20
C GLY A 118 -33.15 -1.02 -22.32
N SER A 119 -34.14 -0.68 -21.51
CA SER A 119 -33.87 -0.26 -20.14
C SER A 119 -33.15 -1.42 -19.45
N GLU A 120 -31.85 -1.58 -19.71
CA GLU A 120 -30.92 -2.12 -18.72
C GLU A 120 -30.79 -1.03 -17.65
N ALA A 121 -31.88 -0.86 -16.90
CA ALA A 121 -31.73 -0.65 -15.48
C ALA A 121 -30.92 -1.88 -15.07
N ALA A 122 -29.61 -1.70 -14.92
CA ALA A 122 -28.74 -2.66 -14.26
C ALA A 122 -29.38 -2.90 -12.91
N GLU A 123 -30.23 -3.92 -12.88
CA GLU A 123 -30.87 -4.43 -11.69
C GLU A 123 -29.69 -4.82 -10.83
N THR A 124 -29.36 -3.95 -9.88
CA THR A 124 -28.37 -4.23 -8.87
C THR A 124 -29.01 -5.33 -8.05
N GLN A 125 -28.90 -6.58 -8.52
CA GLN A 125 -29.38 -7.73 -7.79
C GLN A 125 -28.70 -7.64 -6.44
N ALA A 126 -29.50 -7.41 -5.42
CA ALA A 126 -29.03 -7.40 -4.04
C ALA A 126 -28.52 -8.82 -3.78
N VAL A 127 -27.21 -9.00 -3.89
CA VAL A 127 -26.56 -10.28 -3.62
C VAL A 127 -26.85 -10.59 -2.16
N SER A 128 -27.72 -11.56 -1.94
CA SER A 128 -28.13 -12.00 -0.61
C SER A 128 -27.40 -13.29 -0.31
N PHE A 129 -26.56 -13.28 0.72
CA PHE A 129 -25.81 -14.43 1.19
C PHE A 129 -26.56 -15.12 2.34
N ALA A 130 -26.47 -16.45 2.43
CA ALA A 130 -27.12 -17.20 3.51
C ALA A 130 -26.35 -17.10 4.84
N SER A 131 -25.08 -16.68 4.80
CA SER A 131 -24.24 -16.52 6.00
C SER A 131 -23.16 -15.43 5.84
N LEU A 132 -22.60 -14.97 6.97
CA LEU A 132 -21.46 -14.04 6.98
C LEU A 132 -20.22 -14.66 6.32
N GLU A 133 -19.99 -15.96 6.52
CA GLU A 133 -18.82 -16.66 5.99
C GLU A 133 -18.89 -16.78 4.46
N GLU A 134 -20.08 -17.05 3.92
CA GLU A 134 -20.34 -17.02 2.48
C GLU A 134 -20.15 -15.62 1.87
N ALA A 135 -20.61 -14.58 2.57
CA ALA A 135 -20.39 -13.20 2.13
C ALA A 135 -18.89 -12.83 2.13
N MET A 136 -18.13 -13.28 3.14
CA MET A 136 -16.68 -13.05 3.19
C MET A 136 -15.94 -13.75 2.06
N LEU A 137 -16.31 -14.99 1.73
CA LEU A 137 -15.74 -15.73 0.61
C LEU A 137 -16.03 -15.04 -0.73
N ALA A 138 -17.28 -14.57 -0.93
CA ALA A 138 -17.65 -13.84 -2.13
C ALA A 138 -16.89 -12.51 -2.29
N VAL A 139 -16.62 -11.80 -1.19
CA VAL A 139 -15.78 -10.59 -1.21
C VAL A 139 -14.34 -10.93 -1.62
N GLN A 140 -13.75 -12.00 -1.08
CA GLN A 140 -12.39 -12.40 -1.44
C GLN A 140 -12.27 -12.83 -2.90
N GLU A 141 -13.28 -13.52 -3.43
CA GLU A 141 -13.32 -13.92 -4.84
C GLU A 141 -13.44 -12.70 -5.75
N ALA A 142 -14.33 -11.77 -5.41
CA ALA A 142 -14.48 -10.52 -6.15
C ALA A 142 -13.20 -9.66 -6.13
N GLU A 143 -12.48 -9.62 -5.01
CA GLU A 143 -11.20 -8.92 -4.91
C GLU A 143 -10.13 -9.57 -5.81
N GLN A 144 -10.08 -10.91 -5.82
CA GLN A 144 -9.16 -11.65 -6.71
C GLN A 144 -9.48 -11.39 -8.17
N GLU A 145 -10.75 -11.46 -8.56
CA GLU A 145 -11.19 -11.21 -9.94
C GLU A 145 -10.88 -9.77 -10.37
N TRP A 146 -11.18 -8.78 -9.51
CA TRP A 146 -10.84 -7.38 -9.76
C TRP A 146 -9.34 -7.19 -9.91
N SER A 147 -8.53 -7.79 -9.05
CA SER A 147 -7.07 -7.65 -9.09
C SER A 147 -6.48 -8.24 -10.39
N ALA A 148 -7.01 -9.38 -10.84
CA ALA A 148 -6.61 -10.02 -12.09
C ALA A 148 -7.02 -9.16 -13.30
N ALA A 149 -8.26 -8.69 -13.34
CA ALA A 149 -8.77 -7.81 -14.40
C ALA A 149 -7.97 -6.50 -14.47
N PHE A 150 -7.64 -5.91 -13.31
CA PHE A 150 -6.85 -4.69 -13.24
C PHE A 150 -5.39 -4.90 -13.70
N GLY A 151 -4.80 -6.05 -13.36
CA GLY A 151 -3.47 -6.44 -13.86
C GLY A 151 -3.45 -6.55 -15.39
N GLU A 152 -4.47 -7.19 -15.97
CA GLU A 152 -4.59 -7.32 -17.42
C GLU A 152 -4.83 -5.97 -18.11
N PHE A 153 -5.66 -5.11 -17.52
CA PHE A 153 -5.83 -3.73 -17.97
C PHE A 153 -4.49 -2.97 -18.00
N ARG A 154 -3.69 -3.05 -16.93
CA ARG A 154 -2.37 -2.40 -16.88
C ARG A 154 -1.42 -2.95 -17.94
N ARG A 155 -1.45 -4.26 -18.21
CA ARG A 155 -0.66 -4.91 -19.25
C ARG A 155 -1.00 -4.36 -20.64
N LEU A 156 -2.30 -4.26 -20.94
CA LEU A 156 -2.80 -3.69 -22.20
C LEU A 156 -2.48 -2.20 -22.34
N LEU A 157 -2.59 -1.44 -21.26
CA LEU A 157 -2.22 -0.02 -21.22
C LEU A 157 -0.72 0.16 -21.48
N GLY A 158 0.12 -0.67 -20.84
CA GLY A 158 1.57 -0.72 -21.08
C GLY A 158 1.90 -0.94 -22.55
N ALA A 159 1.29 -1.96 -23.17
CA ALA A 159 1.49 -2.28 -24.58
C ALA A 159 1.00 -1.19 -25.56
N GLN A 160 -0.03 -0.41 -25.19
CA GLN A 160 -0.44 0.78 -25.96
C GLN A 160 0.56 1.93 -25.80
N SER A 161 1.03 2.18 -24.58
CA SER A 161 2.02 3.22 -24.26
C SER A 161 3.45 2.93 -24.72
N GLU A 162 3.73 1.73 -25.26
CA GLU A 162 4.95 1.44 -26.01
C GLU A 162 4.80 1.76 -27.52
N ARG A 163 3.57 1.83 -28.03
CA ARG A 163 3.28 2.20 -29.44
C ARG A 163 3.11 3.70 -29.62
N GLU A 164 2.41 4.36 -28.71
CA GLU A 164 2.50 5.80 -28.54
C GLU A 164 3.78 6.07 -27.74
N LEU A 165 4.66 6.97 -28.20
CA LEU A 165 5.99 7.24 -27.61
C LEU A 165 6.06 7.07 -26.08
N PRO A 166 7.19 6.58 -25.51
CA PRO A 166 7.32 6.37 -24.08
C PRO A 166 6.90 7.64 -23.32
N GLY A 167 5.75 7.56 -22.65
CA GLY A 167 5.16 8.72 -21.97
C GLY A 167 6.18 9.34 -21.01
N ASP A 168 6.25 10.67 -21.01
CA ASP A 168 7.22 11.43 -20.22
C ASP A 168 7.27 10.90 -18.77
N PRO A 169 8.44 10.42 -18.29
CA PRO A 169 8.54 9.85 -16.97
C PRO A 169 8.23 10.88 -15.85
N ALA A 170 8.33 12.19 -16.12
CA ALA A 170 7.87 13.22 -15.19
C ALA A 170 6.34 13.24 -15.02
N VAL A 171 5.58 13.07 -16.12
CA VAL A 171 4.11 12.99 -16.08
C VAL A 171 3.67 11.72 -15.33
N ARG A 172 4.36 10.59 -15.56
CA ARG A 172 4.11 9.35 -14.81
C ARG A 172 4.36 9.54 -13.31
N LEU A 173 5.46 10.21 -12.94
CA LEU A 173 5.77 10.50 -11.54
C LEU A 173 4.68 11.36 -10.88
N ALA A 174 4.18 12.38 -11.56
CA ALA A 174 3.09 13.22 -11.06
C ALA A 174 1.80 12.42 -10.82
N ALA A 175 1.47 11.46 -11.71
CA ALA A 175 0.33 10.57 -11.53
C ALA A 175 0.53 9.63 -10.33
N ILE A 176 1.72 9.07 -10.14
CA ILE A 176 2.05 8.23 -8.98
C ILE A 176 1.96 9.02 -7.68
N ASP A 177 2.46 10.27 -7.65
CA ASP A 177 2.39 11.13 -6.48
C ASP A 177 0.93 11.51 -6.13
N ALA A 178 0.08 11.74 -7.13
CA ALA A 178 -1.36 11.96 -6.93
C ALA A 178 -2.07 10.72 -6.36
N LEU A 179 -1.77 9.53 -6.91
CA LEU A 179 -2.31 8.26 -6.41
C LEU A 179 -1.84 7.98 -4.97
N LEU A 180 -0.58 8.28 -4.65
CA LEU A 180 -0.03 8.13 -3.32
C LEU A 180 -0.68 9.09 -2.32
N ALA A 181 -0.99 10.32 -2.73
CA ALA A 181 -1.73 11.28 -1.90
C ALA A 181 -3.16 10.77 -1.61
N ALA A 182 -3.86 10.26 -2.64
CA ALA A 182 -5.20 9.71 -2.50
C ALA A 182 -5.23 8.44 -1.63
N SER A 183 -4.27 7.52 -1.84
CA SER A 183 -4.19 6.28 -1.06
C SER A 183 -3.83 6.54 0.41
N ARG A 184 -2.96 7.52 0.70
CA ARG A 184 -2.71 7.95 2.08
C ARG A 184 -3.94 8.53 2.76
N ALA A 185 -4.75 9.30 2.04
CA ALA A 185 -6.03 9.78 2.57
C ALA A 185 -6.99 8.62 2.86
N ALA A 186 -7.05 7.62 1.97
CA ALA A 186 -7.84 6.40 2.20
C ALA A 186 -7.34 5.57 3.39
N VAL A 187 -6.02 5.45 3.58
CA VAL A 187 -5.44 4.79 4.77
C VAL A 187 -5.74 5.57 6.05
N GLN A 188 -5.75 6.91 6.01
CA GLN A 188 -6.15 7.70 7.18
C GLN A 188 -7.62 7.48 7.55
N GLU A 189 -8.48 7.23 6.57
CA GLU A 189 -9.90 6.96 6.79
C GLU A 189 -10.16 5.51 7.25
N SER A 190 -9.40 4.56 6.71
CA SER A 190 -9.52 3.12 6.98
C SER A 190 -8.15 2.46 7.25
N PRO A 191 -7.51 2.73 8.40
CA PRO A 191 -6.13 2.30 8.67
C PRO A 191 -5.97 0.78 8.83
N ALA A 192 -7.04 0.08 9.21
CA ALA A 192 -7.06 -1.38 9.35
C ALA A 192 -7.32 -2.12 8.02
N ASP A 193 -7.57 -1.39 6.93
CA ASP A 193 -7.85 -1.98 5.63
C ASP A 193 -6.57 -2.49 4.97
N GLN A 194 -6.49 -3.80 4.77
CA GLN A 194 -5.31 -4.47 4.20
C GLN A 194 -5.07 -4.04 2.75
N PHE A 195 -6.12 -3.73 1.99
CA PHE A 195 -6.03 -3.34 0.59
C PHE A 195 -5.31 -1.99 0.45
N PHE A 196 -5.76 -0.95 1.16
CA PHE A 196 -5.14 0.37 1.07
C PHE A 196 -3.69 0.38 1.58
N ASN A 197 -3.40 -0.40 2.61
CA ASN A 197 -2.05 -0.57 3.12
C ASN A 197 -1.13 -1.22 2.06
N GLY A 198 -1.59 -2.29 1.39
CA GLY A 198 -0.87 -2.88 0.26
C GLY A 198 -0.69 -1.94 -0.92
N LEU A 199 -1.71 -1.14 -1.22
CA LEU A 199 -1.69 -0.15 -2.30
C LEU A 199 -0.66 0.97 -2.05
N VAL A 200 -0.54 1.48 -0.82
CA VAL A 200 0.49 2.49 -0.47
C VAL A 200 1.90 1.91 -0.65
N VAL A 201 2.15 0.68 -0.19
CA VAL A 201 3.48 0.06 -0.29
C VAL A 201 3.87 -0.17 -1.76
N SER A 202 2.95 -0.71 -2.55
CA SER A 202 3.19 -0.96 -3.98
C SER A 202 3.41 0.33 -4.78
N THR A 203 2.63 1.38 -4.51
CA THR A 203 2.79 2.69 -5.17
C THR A 203 4.11 3.39 -4.78
N LEU A 204 4.57 3.25 -3.53
CA LEU A 204 5.89 3.73 -3.12
C LEU A 204 7.04 3.03 -3.86
N ALA A 205 6.94 1.71 -4.07
CA ALA A 205 7.94 0.96 -4.82
C ALA A 205 7.98 1.41 -6.29
N GLU A 206 6.81 1.61 -6.91
CA GLU A 206 6.71 2.11 -8.29
C GLU A 206 7.32 3.52 -8.44
N ARG A 207 7.04 4.42 -7.48
CA ARG A 207 7.65 5.76 -7.42
C ARG A 207 9.18 5.70 -7.42
N GLN A 208 9.76 4.84 -6.58
CA GLN A 208 11.22 4.69 -6.49
C GLN A 208 11.82 4.16 -7.79
N GLN A 209 11.13 3.22 -8.45
CA GLN A 209 11.57 2.71 -9.76
C GLN A 209 11.55 3.79 -10.83
N THR A 210 10.50 4.61 -10.90
CA THR A 210 10.41 5.73 -11.86
C THR A 210 11.49 6.77 -11.61
N LEU A 211 11.78 7.13 -10.35
CA LEU A 211 12.87 8.04 -10.03
C LEU A 211 14.24 7.50 -10.47
N ARG A 212 14.49 6.20 -10.31
CA ARG A 212 15.71 5.56 -10.81
C ARG A 212 15.79 5.63 -12.34
N GLN A 213 14.67 5.43 -13.05
CA GLN A 213 14.62 5.55 -14.51
C GLN A 213 14.94 6.99 -14.96
N ILE A 214 14.33 8.00 -14.35
CA ILE A 214 14.61 9.41 -14.63
C ILE A 214 16.08 9.74 -14.37
N SER A 215 16.61 9.30 -13.22
CA SER A 215 18.02 9.54 -12.89
C SER A 215 18.95 8.95 -13.94
N ARG A 216 18.68 7.72 -14.43
CA ARG A 216 19.50 7.06 -15.46
C ARG A 216 19.38 7.73 -16.81
N ALA A 217 18.19 8.23 -17.17
CA ALA A 217 17.97 8.95 -18.41
C ALA A 217 18.71 10.30 -18.43
N ASN A 218 18.84 10.98 -17.28
CA ASN A 218 19.56 12.26 -17.16
C ASN A 218 21.09 12.16 -17.19
N TRP A 219 21.68 10.96 -17.20
CA TRP A 219 23.14 10.75 -17.28
C TRP A 219 23.66 10.52 -18.72
N HIS A 220 22.80 10.66 -19.73
CA HIS A 220 23.16 10.61 -21.16
C HIS A 220 22.89 11.96 -21.82
#